data_AF-A0A2Z3GK07-F1
#
_entry.id   AF-A0A2Z3GK07-F1
#
_cell.length_a   1.000
_cell.length_b   1.000
_cell.length_c   1.000
_cell.angle_alpha   90.00
_cell.angle_beta   90.00
_cell.angle_gamma   90.00
#
_symmetry.space_group_name_H-M   'P 1'
#
loop_
_entity.id
_entity.type
_entity.pdbx_description
1 polymer ?
#
loop_
_entity_poly.entity_id
_entity_poly.type
_entity_poly.pdbx_seq_one_letter_code
_entity_poly.pdbx_strand_id
1 'polypeptide(L)'
;MKAKISVLLVLFALAYVPARAQFVDRTSIERAVPNISVFNAEATALTRQMANSLHLNEGQYAKLFNVNRTRVAQLGEINTYFKPDEPGRATRLSELDAQYDQECSRILSPSQLAQLHQEKGAPVMPADTGNGRG
;
A
#
# COMPACT_ATOMS: atom_id res chain seq x y z
N MET A 1 -45.23 71.33 -19.52
CA MET A 1 -44.39 71.93 -20.59
C MET A 1 -42.98 72.06 -20.02
N LYS A 2 -41.89 71.46 -20.51
CA LYS A 2 -41.48 71.06 -21.86
C LYS A 2 -40.54 69.84 -21.75
N ALA A 3 -40.74 68.87 -22.63
CA ALA A 3 -39.83 67.75 -22.82
C ALA A 3 -38.53 68.22 -23.48
N LYS A 4 -37.40 67.58 -23.16
CA LYS A 4 -36.24 67.49 -24.06
C LYS A 4 -35.71 66.06 -24.02
N ILE A 5 -36.16 65.30 -25.01
CA ILE A 5 -35.59 64.02 -25.42
C ILE A 5 -34.27 64.35 -26.12
N SER A 6 -33.15 63.87 -25.60
CA SER A 6 -31.87 63.86 -26.31
C SER A 6 -31.37 62.42 -26.35
N VAL A 7 -31.74 61.74 -27.42
CA VAL A 7 -31.23 60.43 -27.81
C VAL A 7 -29.77 60.62 -28.20
N LEU A 8 -28.84 60.05 -27.42
CA LEU A 8 -27.48 59.78 -27.88
C LEU A 8 -27.20 58.30 -27.68
N LEU A 9 -27.43 57.57 -28.75
CA LEU A 9 -27.12 56.16 -28.94
C LEU A 9 -25.59 56.05 -29.09
N VAL A 10 -24.90 55.63 -28.03
CA VAL A 10 -23.49 55.24 -28.13
C VAL A 10 -23.43 53.71 -28.18
N LEU A 11 -23.25 53.21 -29.40
CA LEU A 11 -22.82 51.86 -29.72
C LEU A 11 -21.44 51.62 -29.10
N PHE A 12 -21.36 50.84 -28.03
CA PHE A 12 -20.11 50.25 -27.57
C PHE A 12 -20.08 48.79 -28.03
N ALA A 13 -19.51 48.59 -29.21
CA ALA A 13 -19.00 47.31 -29.64
C ALA A 13 -17.69 47.01 -28.89
N LEU A 14 -17.31 45.73 -28.87
CA LEU A 14 -16.10 45.12 -28.28
C LEU A 14 -16.21 44.88 -26.75
N ALA A 15 -16.03 43.67 -26.21
CA ALA A 15 -15.50 42.44 -26.75
C ALA A 15 -16.17 41.26 -26.03
N TYR A 16 -16.57 40.24 -26.79
CA TYR A 16 -16.85 38.93 -26.21
C TYR A 16 -15.56 38.42 -25.57
N VAL A 17 -15.53 38.35 -24.24
CA VAL A 17 -14.56 37.51 -23.54
C VAL A 17 -15.09 36.08 -23.67
N PRO A 18 -14.48 35.19 -24.46
CA PRO A 18 -14.80 33.79 -24.32
C PRO A 18 -14.28 33.37 -22.95
N ALA A 19 -15.20 33.04 -22.04
CA ALA A 19 -14.85 32.31 -20.83
C ALA A 19 -14.13 31.03 -21.28
N ARG A 20 -12.80 31.00 -21.16
CA ARG A 20 -12.02 29.78 -21.31
C ARG A 20 -12.40 28.94 -20.10
N ALA A 21 -13.36 28.02 -20.28
CA ALA A 21 -13.53 26.91 -19.37
C ALA A 21 -12.21 26.14 -19.39
N GLN A 22 -11.31 26.47 -18.45
CA GLN A 22 -10.14 25.67 -18.19
C GLN A 22 -10.67 24.38 -17.61
N PHE A 23 -10.97 23.42 -18.49
CA PHE A 23 -10.89 22.03 -18.12
C PHE A 23 -9.45 21.85 -17.67
N VAL A 24 -9.24 21.94 -16.35
CA VAL A 24 -8.05 21.39 -15.72
C VAL A 24 -8.07 19.93 -16.15
N ASP A 25 -7.26 19.65 -17.15
CA ASP A 25 -6.89 18.33 -17.58
C ASP A 25 -6.24 17.71 -16.35
N ARG A 26 -7.05 17.05 -15.53
CA ARG A 26 -6.67 16.42 -14.26
C ARG A 26 -5.92 15.11 -14.54
N THR A 27 -5.19 15.08 -15.65
CA THR A 27 -4.40 13.98 -16.19
C THR A 27 -2.91 14.26 -15.93
N SER A 28 -2.56 14.57 -14.69
CA SER A 28 -1.16 14.54 -14.22
C SER A 28 -1.05 14.80 -12.72
N ILE A 29 -1.95 14.21 -11.94
CA ILE A 29 -1.46 13.62 -10.69
C ILE A 29 -1.18 12.17 -11.03
N GLU A 30 -0.03 11.94 -11.68
CA GLU A 30 0.75 10.73 -11.40
C GLU A 30 1.02 10.82 -9.89
N ARG A 31 0.04 10.42 -9.06
CA ARG A 31 0.39 9.85 -7.78
C ARG A 31 1.34 8.76 -8.21
N ALA A 32 2.58 8.79 -7.76
CA ALA A 32 3.39 7.60 -7.70
C ALA A 32 2.54 6.59 -6.93
N VAL A 33 1.68 5.86 -7.64
CA VAL A 33 0.87 4.79 -7.09
C VAL A 33 1.96 3.81 -6.72
N PRO A 34 2.24 3.64 -5.41
CA PRO A 34 3.31 2.75 -5.00
C PRO A 34 3.03 1.40 -5.67
N ASN A 35 4.02 0.90 -6.42
CA ASN A 35 3.79 0.01 -7.55
C ASN A 35 2.97 -1.23 -7.13
N ILE A 36 1.65 -1.15 -7.33
CA ILE A 36 0.67 -2.15 -6.85
C ILE A 36 1.02 -3.56 -7.36
N SER A 37 1.63 -3.63 -8.55
CA SER A 37 2.07 -4.90 -9.14
C SER A 37 3.19 -5.57 -8.33
N VAL A 38 4.14 -4.78 -7.80
CA VAL A 38 5.25 -5.29 -6.97
C VAL A 38 4.72 -5.81 -5.64
N PHE A 39 3.83 -5.06 -4.98
CA PHE A 39 3.24 -5.51 -3.70
C PHE A 39 2.41 -6.78 -3.85
N ASN A 40 1.67 -6.93 -4.96
CA ASN A 40 0.93 -8.16 -5.24
C ASN A 40 1.86 -9.35 -5.50
N ALA A 41 2.99 -9.14 -6.19
CA ALA A 41 3.97 -10.20 -6.44
C ALA A 41 4.64 -10.67 -5.15
N GLU A 42 5.04 -9.73 -4.29
CA GLU A 42 5.64 -10.04 -2.98
C GLU A 42 4.63 -10.71 -2.04
N ALA A 43 3.40 -10.19 -1.96
CA ALA A 43 2.33 -10.83 -1.19
C ALA A 43 2.02 -12.24 -1.71
N THR A 44 2.06 -12.45 -3.02
CA THR A 44 1.90 -13.78 -3.63
C THR A 44 3.03 -14.71 -3.21
N ALA A 45 4.28 -14.27 -3.30
CA ALA A 45 5.45 -15.05 -2.92
C ALA A 45 5.37 -15.46 -1.44
N LEU A 46 5.07 -14.51 -0.55
CA LEU A 46 4.92 -14.76 0.88
C LEU A 46 3.78 -15.75 1.16
N THR A 47 2.62 -15.56 0.54
CA THR A 47 1.48 -16.46 0.73
C THR A 47 1.78 -17.87 0.22
N ARG A 48 2.48 -18.00 -0.91
CA ARG A 48 2.92 -19.31 -1.42
C ARG A 48 3.90 -20.00 -0.49
N GLN A 49 4.83 -19.26 0.11
CA GLN A 49 5.73 -19.82 1.13
C GLN A 49 4.92 -20.34 2.33
N MET A 50 4.01 -19.53 2.87
CA MET A 50 3.15 -19.95 3.99
C MET A 50 2.24 -21.12 3.61
N ALA A 51 1.75 -21.18 2.37
CA ALA A 51 0.96 -22.30 1.86
C ALA A 51 1.73 -23.60 1.89
N ASN A 52 2.98 -23.56 1.47
CA ASN A 52 3.86 -24.72 1.44
C ASN A 52 4.26 -25.16 2.85
N SER A 53 4.56 -24.22 3.76
CA SER A 53 5.03 -24.57 5.10
C SER A 53 3.88 -24.97 6.02
N LEU A 54 2.77 -24.23 6.02
CA LEU A 54 1.65 -24.44 6.95
C LEU A 54 0.54 -25.35 6.39
N HIS A 55 0.73 -25.88 5.17
CA HIS A 55 -0.27 -26.67 4.46
C HIS A 55 -1.65 -26.00 4.41
N LEU A 56 -1.67 -24.74 3.97
CA LEU A 56 -2.90 -23.94 3.93
C LEU A 56 -3.92 -24.54 2.97
N ASN A 57 -5.19 -24.52 3.36
CA ASN A 57 -6.28 -24.74 2.41
C ASN A 57 -6.54 -23.48 1.55
N GLU A 58 -7.35 -23.62 0.51
CA GLU A 58 -7.64 -22.53 -0.44
C GLU A 58 -8.29 -21.30 0.23
N GLY A 59 -9.20 -21.51 1.18
CA GLY A 59 -9.84 -20.43 1.91
C GLY A 59 -8.85 -19.67 2.81
N GLN A 60 -7.93 -20.37 3.45
CA GLN A 60 -6.85 -19.76 4.22
C GLN A 60 -5.88 -19.01 3.32
N TYR A 61 -5.52 -19.59 2.18
CA TYR A 61 -4.65 -18.97 1.18
C TYR A 61 -5.21 -17.62 0.72
N ALA A 62 -6.48 -17.58 0.30
CA ALA A 62 -7.11 -16.35 -0.19
C ALA A 62 -7.18 -15.25 0.89
N LYS A 63 -7.47 -15.63 2.14
CA LYS A 63 -7.50 -14.68 3.26
C LYS A 63 -6.10 -14.16 3.59
N LEU A 64 -5.11 -15.04 3.70
CA LEU A 64 -3.74 -14.65 3.98
C LEU A 64 -3.11 -13.82 2.87
N PHE A 65 -3.44 -14.08 1.60
CA PHE A 65 -3.01 -13.22 0.51
C PHE A 65 -3.44 -11.77 0.72
N ASN A 66 -4.69 -11.54 1.11
CA ASN A 66 -5.18 -10.20 1.39
C ASN A 66 -4.46 -9.54 2.57
N VAL A 67 -4.23 -10.30 3.66
CA VAL A 67 -3.47 -9.82 4.83
C VAL A 67 -2.03 -9.48 4.44
N ASN A 68 -1.36 -10.36 3.69
CA ASN A 68 0.02 -10.18 3.21
C ASN A 68 0.14 -8.96 2.30
N ARG A 69 -0.82 -8.76 1.39
CA ARG A 69 -0.85 -7.59 0.51
C ARG A 69 -0.96 -6.29 1.30
N THR A 70 -1.83 -6.24 2.30
CA THR A 70 -1.96 -5.07 3.17
C THR A 70 -0.67 -4.82 3.94
N ARG A 71 -0.07 -5.87 4.53
CA ARG A 71 1.20 -5.75 5.27
C ARG A 71 2.32 -5.19 4.40
N VAL A 72 2.51 -5.74 3.20
CA VAL A 72 3.57 -5.31 2.27
C VAL A 72 3.37 -3.85 1.84
N ALA A 73 2.13 -3.44 1.54
CA ALA A 73 1.84 -2.06 1.20
C ALA A 73 2.17 -1.10 2.37
N GLN A 74 1.71 -1.42 3.58
CA GLN A 74 1.98 -0.62 4.78
C GLN A 74 3.47 -0.58 5.14
N LEU A 75 4.19 -1.70 4.97
CA LEU A 75 5.63 -1.75 5.13
C LEU A 75 6.34 -0.80 4.16
N GLY A 76 5.91 -0.77 2.90
CA GLY A 76 6.41 0.17 1.90
C GLY A 76 6.17 1.63 2.29
N GLU A 77 4.99 1.95 2.80
CA GLU A 77 4.66 3.28 3.31
C GLU A 77 5.53 3.67 4.51
N ILE A 78 5.67 2.79 5.51
CA ILE A 78 6.50 3.04 6.69
C ILE A 78 7.95 3.31 6.27
N ASN A 79 8.51 2.48 5.40
CA ASN A 79 9.89 2.63 4.93
C ASN A 79 10.09 3.88 4.08
N THR A 80 9.06 4.36 3.38
CA THR A 80 9.13 5.58 2.57
C THR A 80 9.03 6.84 3.44
N TYR A 81 8.06 6.88 4.35
CA TYR A 81 7.72 8.11 5.08
C TYR A 81 8.48 8.28 6.41
N PHE A 82 8.90 7.19 7.05
CA PHE A 82 9.60 7.24 8.35
C PHE A 82 11.10 7.02 8.24
N LYS A 83 11.66 6.97 7.02
CA LYS A 83 13.11 6.88 6.79
C LYS A 83 13.97 7.88 7.58
N PRO A 84 13.58 9.15 7.79
CA PRO A 84 14.39 10.10 8.57
C PRO A 84 14.20 9.98 10.09
N ASP A 85 13.19 9.25 10.57
CA ASP A 85 12.87 9.08 12.00
C ASP A 85 12.94 7.59 12.37
N GLU A 86 14.16 7.13 12.66
CA GLU A 86 14.41 5.73 12.99
C GLU A 86 13.64 5.22 14.22
N PRO A 87 13.56 5.97 15.35
CA PRO A 87 12.71 5.57 16.48
C PRO A 87 11.24 5.45 16.10
N GLY A 88 10.67 6.44 15.39
CA GLY A 88 9.29 6.38 14.95
C GLY A 88 9.03 5.24 13.96
N ARG A 89 9.97 4.98 13.05
CA ARG A 89 9.93 3.82 12.13
C ARG A 89 9.87 2.51 12.89
N ALA A 90 10.72 2.33 13.90
CA ALA A 90 10.74 1.10 14.71
C ALA A 90 9.42 0.87 15.46
N THR A 91 8.83 1.92 16.05
CA THR A 91 7.51 1.84 16.68
C THR A 91 6.44 1.41 15.69
N ARG A 92 6.40 2.03 14.50
CA ARG A 92 5.41 1.69 13.45
C ARG A 92 5.56 0.28 12.92
N LEU A 93 6.79 -0.20 12.76
CA LEU A 93 7.05 -1.58 12.37
C LEU A 93 6.56 -2.58 13.43
N SER A 94 6.81 -2.29 14.70
CA SER A 94 6.32 -3.12 15.80
C SER A 94 4.78 -3.15 15.86
N GLU A 95 4.12 -2.02 15.62
CA GLU A 95 2.65 -1.95 15.51
C GLU A 95 2.14 -2.78 14.33
N LEU A 96 2.78 -2.68 13.16
CA LEU A 96 2.44 -3.43 11.97
C LEU A 96 2.59 -4.95 12.18
N ASP A 97 3.68 -5.38 12.82
CA ASP A 97 3.91 -6.79 13.12
C ASP A 97 2.87 -7.34 14.10
N ALA A 98 2.52 -6.58 15.15
CA ALA A 98 1.48 -6.99 16.10
C ALA A 98 0.10 -7.12 15.43
N GLN A 99 -0.27 -6.18 14.55
CA GLN A 99 -1.50 -6.26 13.76
C GLN A 99 -1.49 -7.48 12.83
N TYR A 100 -0.37 -7.72 12.14
CA TYR A 100 -0.22 -8.86 11.24
C TYR A 100 -0.37 -10.19 11.96
N ASP A 101 0.25 -10.35 13.14
CA ASP A 101 0.13 -11.56 13.95
C ASP A 101 -1.31 -11.77 14.43
N GLN A 102 -2.00 -10.70 14.81
CA GLN A 102 -3.41 -10.76 15.15
C GLN A 102 -4.28 -11.24 13.98
N GLU A 103 -4.09 -10.70 12.77
CA GLU A 103 -4.85 -11.15 11.59
C GLU A 103 -4.55 -12.61 11.22
N CYS A 104 -3.28 -13.04 11.33
CA CYS A 104 -2.90 -14.44 11.10
C CYS A 104 -3.61 -15.38 12.10
N SER A 105 -3.71 -14.99 13.37
CA SER A 105 -4.38 -15.78 14.41
C SER A 105 -5.88 -16.01 14.15
N ARG A 106 -6.53 -15.15 13.34
CA ARG A 106 -7.95 -15.29 12.97
C ARG A 106 -8.16 -16.26 11.79
N ILE A 107 -7.11 -16.57 11.04
CA ILE A 107 -7.18 -17.38 9.81
C ILE A 107 -6.60 -18.78 10.02
N LEU A 108 -5.51 -18.86 10.78
CA LEU A 108 -4.76 -20.08 11.00
C LEU A 108 -5.36 -20.91 12.14
N SER A 109 -5.22 -22.23 12.05
CA SER A 109 -5.46 -23.09 13.21
C SER A 109 -4.39 -22.86 14.29
N PRO A 110 -4.63 -23.25 15.54
CA PRO A 110 -3.62 -23.16 16.60
C PRO A 110 -2.30 -23.87 16.25
N SER A 111 -2.36 -25.02 15.58
CA SER A 111 -1.15 -25.75 15.16
C SER A 111 -0.38 -25.03 14.05
N GLN A 112 -1.07 -24.48 13.05
CA GLN A 112 -0.45 -23.70 11.98
C GLN A 112 0.16 -22.40 12.53
N LEU A 113 -0.49 -21.75 13.50
CA LEU A 113 0.04 -20.54 14.14
C LEU A 113 1.30 -20.84 14.97
N ALA A 114 1.30 -21.95 15.70
CA ALA A 114 2.48 -22.39 16.44
C ALA A 114 3.67 -22.67 15.51
N GLN A 115 3.42 -23.33 14.36
CA GLN A 115 4.44 -23.57 13.36
C GLN A 115 4.96 -22.27 12.73
N LEU A 116 4.07 -21.32 12.41
CA LEU A 116 4.48 -20.00 11.89
C LEU A 116 5.40 -19.25 12.88
N HIS A 117 5.10 -19.29 14.18
CA HIS A 117 5.95 -18.69 15.19
C HIS A 117 7.30 -19.41 15.34
N GLN A 118 7.32 -20.73 15.18
CA GLN A 118 8.57 -21.50 15.17
C GLN A 118 9.44 -21.12 13.96
N GLU A 119 8.86 -20.96 12.77
CA GLU A 119 9.58 -20.52 11.56
C GLU A 119 10.14 -19.10 11.72
N LYS A 120 9.42 -18.19 12.39
CA LYS A 120 9.88 -16.83 12.70
C LYS A 120 10.99 -16.79 13.75
N GLY A 121 10.96 -17.71 14.73
CA GLY A 121 11.90 -17.76 15.85
C GLY A 121 13.13 -18.64 15.64
N ALA A 122 13.13 -19.50 14.61
CA ALA A 122 14.25 -20.37 14.32
C ALA A 122 15.45 -19.54 13.80
N PRO A 123 16.64 -19.64 14.42
CA PRO A 123 17.86 -19.21 13.79
C PRO A 123 18.05 -20.05 12.53
N VAL A 124 18.38 -19.41 11.40
CA VAL A 124 18.90 -20.12 10.23
C VAL A 124 20.22 -20.77 10.65
N MET A 125 20.18 -22.00 11.16
CA MET A 125 21.41 -22.74 11.43
C MET A 125 22.13 -22.91 10.09
N PRO A 126 23.41 -22.52 9.97
CA PRO A 126 24.17 -22.81 8.76
C PRO A 126 24.14 -24.32 8.56
N ALA A 127 23.75 -24.74 7.35
CA ALA A 127 23.85 -26.13 6.95
C ALA A 127 25.27 -26.63 7.28
N ASP A 128 25.31 -27.62 8.17
CA ASP A 128 26.49 -28.37 8.54
C ASP A 128 27.27 -28.71 7.27
N THR A 129 28.39 -28.00 7.06
CA THR A 129 29.38 -28.38 6.07
C THR A 129 30.12 -29.58 6.67
N GLY A 130 29.43 -30.71 6.65
CA GLY A 130 30.00 -32.02 6.91
C GLY A 130 31.01 -32.32 5.81
N ASN A 131 32.23 -31.85 5.99
CA ASN A 131 33.41 -32.27 5.24
C ASN A 131 34.65 -31.98 6.09
N GLY A 132 35.19 -33.01 6.73
CA GLY A 132 36.46 -32.89 7.45
C GLY A 132 36.81 -34.10 8.30
N ARG A 133 37.44 -35.09 7.67
CA ARG A 133 38.12 -36.25 8.26
C ARG A 133 38.98 -35.89 9.49
N GLY A 134 38.91 -36.74 10.52
CA GLY A 134 39.86 -36.89 11.61
C GLY A 134 39.74 -38.29 12.19
#